data_AF-A0A852Y965-F1
#
_entry.id   AF-A0A852Y965-F1
#
_cell.length_a   1.000
_cell.length_b   1.000
_cell.length_c   1.000
_cell.angle_alpha   90.00
_cell.angle_beta   90.00
_cell.angle_gamma   90.00
#
_symmetry.space_group_name_H-M   'P 1'
#
loop_
_entity.id
_entity.type
_entity.pdbx_description
1 polymer ?
#
loop_
_entity_poly.entity_id
_entity_poly.type
_entity_poly.pdbx_seq_one_letter_code
_entity_poly.pdbx_strand_id
1 'polypeptide(L)'
;MRVLVAEFRQESNSLSPAVSDLDFWRSGWILEPDEVRAALADQACAMAGIIETLDAAPEVDDIIFGPAMYSQSGGTADQSVMEHFLAGLLPVLHSAGQLDAIVLSLHGALQTTEFDDAEAEVVGRIREVVGEQVVISASTDLHGYISRQLIERIDLICGYRTYPHVDFVETGRRAARLALRALTGQRPWMAWVPVPMMVSASAYNSLAGPFRELLDHAEAMLGIEGVLDCTIYQMQPWLDLPDPHSSVVVVAETEQAARRAALDLAQRLYQARHDFEPRLRSIDETIDLAEDPATPKPVILVDSADSNNAGAPGDSMAVAARLLARGPGVRAATVVVDRAAVHAAFAAGVGARFRMSIGGSVDPRAIAADAEWYVRSLHDGDFVPEGVGSAGDRIELGRAAVLRCGSLDVLVCGTIAGNGDPQLYRAFGIEPLLRDLVVVKANTSFRAGYSAIAGVIAETDTPGAAAPQVRTLPFQRIPRTIYPWLDDPEPRLVAEFAHRSA
;
A
#
# COMPACT_ATOMS: atom_id res chain seq x y z
N MET A 1 11.80 20.49 -24.66
CA MET A 1 10.93 20.55 -23.48
C MET A 1 11.74 20.29 -22.22
N ARG A 2 11.43 20.97 -21.13
CA ARG A 2 12.10 20.82 -19.84
C ARG A 2 11.11 20.25 -18.83
N VAL A 3 11.42 19.08 -18.30
CA VAL A 3 10.51 18.31 -17.45
C VAL A 3 11.14 18.09 -16.08
N LEU A 4 10.43 18.43 -15.02
CA LEU A 4 10.85 18.09 -13.66
C LEU A 4 10.20 16.78 -13.20
N VAL A 5 10.95 15.95 -12.48
CA VAL A 5 10.44 14.70 -11.89
C VAL A 5 10.70 14.67 -10.38
N ALA A 6 9.75 14.16 -9.59
CA ALA A 6 9.90 14.01 -8.14
C ALA A 6 9.02 12.87 -7.61
N GLU A 7 9.36 12.33 -6.43
CA GLU A 7 8.61 11.24 -5.79
C GLU A 7 8.28 11.56 -4.33
N PHE A 8 7.02 11.33 -3.92
CA PHE A 8 6.60 11.42 -2.53
C PHE A 8 5.56 10.33 -2.24
N ARG A 9 5.98 9.23 -1.61
CA ARG A 9 5.17 8.01 -1.50
C ARG A 9 5.19 7.39 -0.10
N GLN A 10 4.01 7.33 0.49
CA GLN A 10 3.68 6.41 1.57
C GLN A 10 2.20 6.10 1.49
N GLU A 11 1.84 4.86 1.79
CA GLU A 11 0.46 4.49 2.06
C GLU A 11 0.16 4.72 3.55
N SER A 12 -0.83 5.57 3.86
CA SER A 12 -1.22 5.81 5.25
C SER A 12 -2.32 4.86 5.72
N ASN A 13 -2.28 4.54 7.01
CA ASN A 13 -3.37 3.96 7.78
C ASN A 13 -3.65 4.88 8.97
N SER A 14 -4.65 5.73 8.83
CA SER A 14 -5.06 6.69 9.87
C SER A 14 -5.58 6.05 11.16
N LEU A 15 -5.95 4.76 11.10
CA LEU A 15 -6.39 4.01 12.27
C LEU A 15 -5.21 3.42 13.05
N SER A 16 -4.02 3.39 12.46
CA SER A 16 -2.78 3.05 13.15
C SER A 16 -2.40 4.17 14.13
N PRO A 17 -2.07 3.85 15.39
CA PRO A 17 -1.73 4.87 16.38
C PRO A 17 -0.30 5.39 16.23
N ALA A 18 0.53 4.73 15.41
CA ALA A 18 1.90 5.15 15.14
C ALA A 18 1.89 6.31 14.13
N VAL A 19 2.67 7.35 14.42
CA VAL A 19 2.94 8.42 13.46
C VAL A 19 4.21 8.07 12.68
N SER A 20 4.17 8.22 11.36
CA SER A 20 5.34 8.00 10.49
C SER A 20 6.19 9.27 10.44
N ASP A 21 7.20 9.36 11.31
CA ASP A 21 8.15 10.47 11.34
C ASP A 21 9.28 10.30 10.30
N LEU A 22 10.20 11.27 10.23
CA LEU A 22 11.35 11.20 9.32
C LEU A 22 12.27 9.99 9.59
N ASP A 23 12.34 9.48 10.82
CA ASP A 23 13.13 8.29 11.14
C ASP A 23 12.47 7.03 10.57
N PHE A 24 11.14 6.95 10.60
CA PHE A 24 10.40 5.90 9.89
C PHE A 24 10.62 5.98 8.38
N TRP A 25 10.54 7.18 7.78
CA TRP A 25 10.77 7.34 6.34
C TRP A 25 12.18 6.98 5.89
N ARG A 26 13.19 7.12 6.76
CA ARG A 26 14.56 6.64 6.49
C ARG A 26 14.67 5.11 6.38
N SER A 27 13.67 4.34 6.79
CA SER A 27 13.65 2.89 6.54
C SER A 27 13.31 2.55 5.09
N GLY A 28 12.74 3.49 4.33
CA GLY A 28 12.67 3.43 2.88
C GLY A 28 13.85 4.17 2.27
N TRP A 29 13.59 5.30 1.60
CA TRP A 29 14.65 6.20 1.13
C TRP A 29 14.20 7.66 1.13
N ILE A 30 15.17 8.53 1.39
CA ILE A 30 15.07 9.98 1.22
C ILE A 30 16.27 10.36 0.36
N LEU A 31 16.00 10.69 -0.89
CA LEU A 31 17.02 10.97 -1.91
C LEU A 31 16.99 12.45 -2.28
N GLU A 32 18.16 13.07 -2.27
CA GLU A 32 18.36 14.41 -2.78
C GLU A 32 18.30 14.43 -4.32
N PRO A 33 17.98 15.57 -4.95
CA PRO A 33 17.87 15.71 -6.40
C PRO A 33 18.97 15.05 -7.24
N ASP A 34 20.23 15.17 -6.83
CA ASP A 34 21.39 14.65 -7.56
C ASP A 34 21.59 13.13 -7.41
N GLU A 35 20.89 12.50 -6.46
CA GLU A 35 20.95 11.07 -6.19
C GLU A 35 19.87 10.28 -6.95
N VAL A 36 18.72 10.92 -7.24
CA VAL A 36 17.49 10.27 -7.73
C VAL A 36 17.73 9.39 -8.95
N ARG A 37 18.40 9.91 -9.98
CA ARG A 37 18.63 9.15 -11.23
C ARG A 37 19.46 7.90 -10.97
N ALA A 38 20.57 8.05 -10.24
CA ALA A 38 21.49 6.94 -9.98
C ALA A 38 20.86 5.85 -9.11
N ALA A 39 20.01 6.25 -8.16
CA ALA A 39 19.34 5.33 -7.25
C ALA A 39 18.15 4.60 -7.90
N LEU A 40 17.35 5.29 -8.72
CA LEU A 40 16.02 4.80 -9.12
C LEU A 40 15.88 4.38 -10.58
N ALA A 41 16.78 4.79 -11.50
CA ALA A 41 16.59 4.53 -12.94
C ALA A 41 16.52 3.03 -13.31
N ASP A 42 17.21 2.17 -12.54
CA ASP A 42 17.26 0.72 -12.77
C ASP A 42 16.37 -0.08 -11.79
N GLN A 43 15.56 0.61 -10.98
CA GLN A 43 14.69 -0.03 -9.98
C GLN A 43 13.34 -0.42 -10.58
N ALA A 44 12.67 -1.42 -9.99
CA ALA A 44 11.31 -1.80 -10.36
C ALA A 44 10.25 -0.83 -9.77
N CYS A 45 10.35 0.46 -10.08
CA CYS A 45 9.51 1.53 -9.53
C CYS A 45 8.92 2.45 -10.61
N ALA A 46 7.92 3.26 -10.25
CA ALA A 46 7.30 4.20 -11.18
C ALA A 46 8.28 5.29 -11.66
N MET A 47 9.20 5.74 -10.79
CA MET A 47 10.22 6.72 -11.17
C MET A 47 11.13 6.21 -12.30
N ALA A 48 11.51 4.93 -12.30
CA ALA A 48 12.27 4.32 -13.40
C ALA A 48 11.51 4.42 -14.73
N GLY A 49 10.23 4.10 -14.74
CA GLY A 49 9.38 4.19 -15.93
C GLY A 49 9.18 5.62 -16.44
N ILE A 50 9.12 6.59 -15.52
CA ILE A 50 9.10 8.02 -15.86
C ILE A 50 10.41 8.42 -16.55
N ILE A 51 11.56 8.13 -15.91
CA ILE A 51 12.90 8.47 -16.42
C ILE A 51 13.12 7.84 -17.80
N GLU A 52 12.86 6.54 -17.96
CA GLU A 52 13.02 5.82 -19.23
C GLU A 52 12.20 6.45 -20.35
N THR A 53 10.96 6.84 -20.06
CA THR A 53 10.07 7.43 -21.06
C THR A 53 10.54 8.81 -21.49
N LEU A 54 11.00 9.64 -20.53
CA LEU A 54 11.49 10.97 -20.82
C LEU A 54 12.84 10.93 -21.55
N ASP A 55 13.76 10.04 -21.17
CA ASP A 55 15.05 9.86 -21.85
C ASP A 55 14.87 9.43 -23.32
N ALA A 56 13.82 8.65 -23.60
CA ALA A 56 13.51 8.17 -24.95
C ALA A 56 12.77 9.21 -25.83
N ALA A 57 12.30 10.33 -25.26
CA ALA A 57 11.52 11.33 -25.96
C ALA A 57 12.41 12.42 -26.58
N PRO A 58 12.52 12.51 -27.92
CA PRO A 58 13.42 13.48 -28.57
C PRO A 58 13.02 14.94 -28.36
N GLU A 59 11.78 15.20 -27.95
CA GLU A 59 11.28 16.53 -27.62
C GLU A 59 11.70 17.00 -26.22
N VAL A 60 12.23 16.12 -25.37
CA VAL A 60 12.73 16.45 -24.02
C VAL A 60 14.21 16.84 -24.12
N ASP A 61 14.51 18.11 -23.84
CA ASP A 61 15.86 18.66 -23.87
C ASP A 61 16.59 18.49 -22.54
N ASP A 62 15.82 18.47 -21.43
CA ASP A 62 16.34 18.52 -20.07
C ASP A 62 15.38 17.84 -19.09
N ILE A 63 15.92 16.97 -18.23
CA ILE A 63 15.18 16.32 -17.14
C ILE A 63 15.79 16.82 -15.83
N ILE A 64 14.98 17.56 -15.09
CA ILE A 64 15.35 18.15 -13.80
C ILE A 64 14.82 17.23 -12.71
N PHE A 65 15.68 16.85 -11.77
CA PHE A 65 15.28 16.02 -10.64
C PHE A 65 14.94 16.89 -9.44
N GLY A 66 13.77 16.67 -8.85
CA GLY A 66 13.46 17.06 -7.47
C GLY A 66 13.81 15.93 -6.50
N PRO A 67 13.54 16.09 -5.20
CA PRO A 67 13.74 15.02 -4.23
C PRO A 67 12.84 13.81 -4.51
N ALA A 68 13.28 12.64 -4.07
CA ALA A 68 12.49 11.41 -4.11
C ALA A 68 12.44 10.77 -2.72
N MET A 69 11.24 10.63 -2.18
CA MET A 69 11.00 10.11 -0.84
C MET A 69 9.98 8.97 -0.88
N TYR A 70 10.35 7.85 -0.28
CA TYR A 70 9.51 6.66 -0.15
C TYR A 70 9.62 6.11 1.27
N SER A 71 8.49 5.69 1.81
CA SER A 71 8.41 4.87 3.01
C SER A 71 7.49 3.67 2.79
N GLN A 72 7.70 2.62 3.58
CA GLN A 72 6.70 1.56 3.70
C GLN A 72 5.37 2.12 4.22
N SER A 73 4.29 1.36 3.99
CA SER A 73 2.97 1.69 4.56
C SER A 73 3.10 1.85 6.08
N GLY A 74 2.46 2.87 6.62
CA GLY A 74 2.55 3.22 8.04
C GLY A 74 1.30 3.94 8.51
N GLY A 75 1.31 4.42 9.75
CA GLY A 75 0.29 5.39 10.14
C GLY A 75 0.53 6.76 9.52
N THR A 76 -0.34 7.71 9.84
CA THR A 76 -0.28 9.09 9.34
C THR A 76 1.14 9.68 9.43
N ALA A 77 1.61 10.32 8.37
CA ALA A 77 2.92 10.97 8.37
C ALA A 77 2.93 12.19 9.30
N ASP A 78 4.01 12.40 10.03
CA ASP A 78 4.20 13.68 10.70
C ASP A 78 4.29 14.80 9.64
N GLN A 79 3.66 15.94 9.91
CA GLN A 79 3.69 17.08 8.97
C GLN A 79 5.12 17.47 8.56
N SER A 80 6.10 17.34 9.47
CA SER A 80 7.50 17.66 9.17
C SER A 80 8.09 16.83 8.02
N VAL A 81 7.53 15.66 7.70
CA VAL A 81 7.94 14.85 6.56
C VAL A 81 7.58 15.54 5.24
N MET A 82 6.36 16.04 5.10
CA MET A 82 5.95 16.78 3.90
C MET A 82 6.69 18.11 3.81
N GLU A 83 6.89 18.81 4.93
CA GLU A 83 7.69 20.04 4.94
C GLU A 83 9.15 19.79 4.53
N HIS A 84 9.72 18.64 4.91
CA HIS A 84 11.05 18.24 4.47
C HIS A 84 11.10 18.00 2.95
N PHE A 85 10.11 17.28 2.41
CA PHE A 85 9.99 17.08 0.96
C PHE A 85 9.88 18.42 0.21
N LEU A 86 9.01 19.32 0.67
CA LEU A 86 8.81 20.64 0.08
C LEU A 86 10.05 21.53 0.19
N ALA A 87 10.78 21.46 1.31
CA ALA A 87 12.04 22.17 1.50
C ALA A 87 13.12 21.74 0.49
N GLY A 88 13.12 20.47 0.05
CA GLY A 88 13.96 19.99 -1.04
C GLY A 88 13.44 20.37 -2.43
N LEU A 89 12.12 20.34 -2.65
CA LEU A 89 11.52 20.53 -3.97
C LEU A 89 11.40 22.01 -4.40
N LEU A 90 10.98 22.90 -3.50
CA LEU A 90 10.69 24.30 -3.84
C LEU A 90 11.93 25.07 -4.36
N PRO A 91 13.14 24.91 -3.79
CA PRO A 91 14.35 25.53 -4.35
C PRO A 91 14.66 25.04 -5.77
N VAL A 92 14.44 23.75 -6.07
CA VAL A 92 14.61 23.21 -7.42
C VAL A 92 13.64 23.88 -8.38
N LEU A 93 12.35 23.98 -8.02
CA LEU A 93 11.35 24.66 -8.85
C LEU A 93 11.69 26.13 -9.13
N HIS A 94 12.13 26.88 -8.12
CA HIS A 94 12.52 28.29 -8.31
C HIS A 94 13.76 28.47 -9.21
N SER A 95 14.71 27.53 -9.13
CA SER A 95 15.93 27.58 -9.93
C SER A 95 15.79 26.96 -11.31
N ALA A 96 14.75 26.12 -11.53
CA ALA A 96 14.52 25.40 -12.76
C ALA A 96 14.27 26.35 -13.95
N GLY A 97 13.83 27.59 -13.74
CA GLY A 97 13.46 28.50 -14.84
C GLY A 97 12.14 28.06 -15.49
N GLN A 98 12.01 28.22 -16.81
CA GLN A 98 10.79 27.81 -17.51
C GLN A 98 10.72 26.27 -17.61
N LEU A 99 9.69 25.69 -16.99
CA LEU A 99 9.32 24.28 -17.09
C LEU A 99 8.14 24.12 -18.06
N ASP A 100 8.13 23.02 -18.80
CA ASP A 100 6.99 22.63 -19.63
C ASP A 100 6.07 21.66 -18.88
N ALA A 101 6.67 20.72 -18.14
CA ALA A 101 5.92 19.76 -17.33
C ALA A 101 6.61 19.37 -16.03
N ILE A 102 5.81 18.79 -15.13
CA ILE A 102 6.21 18.10 -13.91
C ILE A 102 5.56 16.73 -13.94
N VAL A 103 6.34 15.66 -13.74
CA VAL A 103 5.84 14.29 -13.63
C VAL A 103 6.15 13.74 -12.25
N LEU A 104 5.11 13.48 -11.47
CA LEU A 104 5.21 13.04 -10.08
C LEU A 104 4.98 11.52 -9.95
N SER A 105 5.73 10.90 -9.05
CA SER A 105 5.44 9.56 -8.52
C SER A 105 4.84 9.74 -7.12
N LEU A 106 3.54 9.48 -7.00
CA LEU A 106 2.77 9.66 -5.77
C LEU A 106 2.16 8.33 -5.33
N HIS A 107 1.72 8.23 -4.07
CA HIS A 107 0.93 7.07 -3.65
C HIS A 107 -0.56 7.30 -3.94
N GLY A 108 -1.06 8.48 -3.57
CA GLY A 108 -2.48 8.86 -3.63
C GLY A 108 -3.23 8.55 -2.34
N ALA A 109 -2.57 8.03 -1.29
CA ALA A 109 -3.21 7.68 -0.01
C ALA A 109 -2.40 8.18 1.18
N LEU A 110 -1.59 9.23 0.98
CA LEU A 110 -0.78 9.81 2.04
C LEU A 110 -1.59 10.84 2.82
N GLN A 111 -1.62 10.67 4.14
CA GLN A 111 -2.10 11.68 5.06
C GLN A 111 -0.95 12.20 5.89
N THR A 112 -0.96 13.50 6.19
CA THR A 112 -0.14 14.04 7.27
C THR A 112 -0.98 14.30 8.51
N THR A 113 -0.33 14.63 9.62
CA THR A 113 -1.00 15.07 10.85
C THR A 113 -1.84 16.34 10.66
N GLU A 114 -1.69 17.06 9.54
CA GLU A 114 -2.41 18.30 9.24
C GLU A 114 -3.30 18.20 7.99
N PHE A 115 -2.99 17.32 7.04
CA PHE A 115 -3.69 17.21 5.76
C PHE A 115 -4.23 15.81 5.49
N ASP A 116 -5.53 15.76 5.17
CA ASP A 116 -6.22 14.53 4.76
C ASP A 116 -5.77 13.98 3.40
N ASP A 117 -5.28 14.85 2.54
CA ASP A 117 -4.72 14.56 1.21
C ASP A 117 -3.43 15.38 1.06
N ALA A 118 -2.32 14.75 1.43
CA ALA A 118 -1.01 15.40 1.40
C ALA A 118 -0.55 15.64 -0.04
N GLU A 119 -0.91 14.74 -0.96
CA GLU A 119 -0.58 14.84 -2.37
C GLU A 119 -1.23 16.06 -3.03
N ALA A 120 -2.51 16.33 -2.76
CA ALA A 120 -3.18 17.55 -3.21
C ALA A 120 -2.45 18.79 -2.70
N GLU A 121 -1.96 18.78 -1.46
CA GLU A 121 -1.24 19.91 -0.88
C GLU A 121 0.12 20.14 -1.52
N VAL A 122 0.89 19.08 -1.75
CA VAL A 122 2.13 19.13 -2.53
C VAL A 122 1.88 19.70 -3.92
N VAL A 123 0.88 19.20 -4.65
CA VAL A 123 0.55 19.70 -6.00
C VAL A 123 0.10 21.17 -5.94
N GLY A 124 -0.62 21.58 -4.90
CA GLY A 124 -1.00 22.97 -4.67
C GLY A 124 0.20 23.90 -4.50
N ARG A 125 1.17 23.52 -3.66
CA ARG A 125 2.41 24.28 -3.46
C ARG A 125 3.27 24.34 -4.74
N ILE A 126 3.26 23.28 -5.54
CA ILE A 126 3.88 23.29 -6.86
C ILE A 126 3.18 24.32 -7.76
N ARG A 127 1.84 24.32 -7.82
CA ARG A 127 1.04 25.27 -8.61
C ARG A 127 1.28 26.73 -8.23
N GLU A 128 1.44 27.02 -6.94
CA GLU A 128 1.79 28.37 -6.46
C GLU A 128 3.10 28.90 -7.08
N VAL A 129 4.05 28.01 -7.38
CA VAL A 129 5.36 28.37 -7.97
C VAL A 129 5.32 28.39 -9.50
N VAL A 130 4.73 27.38 -10.13
CA VAL A 130 4.83 27.19 -11.60
C VAL A 130 3.63 27.69 -12.40
N GLY A 131 2.52 27.99 -11.72
CA GLY A 131 1.27 28.44 -12.32
C GLY A 131 0.52 27.35 -13.11
N GLU A 132 -0.49 27.80 -13.86
CA GLU A 132 -1.46 26.94 -14.55
C GLU A 132 -0.98 26.39 -15.90
N GLN A 133 0.08 26.97 -16.48
CA GLN A 133 0.52 26.63 -17.83
C GLN A 133 1.34 25.34 -17.86
N VAL A 134 2.15 25.09 -16.82
CA VAL A 134 2.99 23.89 -16.71
C VAL A 134 2.10 22.65 -16.57
N VAL A 135 2.34 21.62 -17.36
CA VAL A 135 1.57 20.36 -17.24
C VAL A 135 2.03 19.61 -15.99
N ILE A 136 1.12 19.26 -15.07
CA ILE A 136 1.43 18.37 -13.95
C ILE A 136 0.74 17.02 -14.18
N SER A 137 1.54 15.96 -14.33
CA SER A 137 1.05 14.59 -14.40
C SER A 137 1.55 13.75 -13.24
N ALA A 138 0.77 12.78 -12.77
CA ALA A 138 1.20 11.87 -11.71
C ALA A 138 0.86 10.41 -12.00
N SER A 139 1.75 9.53 -11.55
CA SER A 139 1.45 8.13 -11.30
C SER A 139 1.03 7.93 -9.84
N THR A 140 0.08 7.04 -9.59
CA THR A 140 -0.46 6.71 -8.25
C THR A 140 -0.73 5.22 -8.07
N ASP A 141 -0.98 4.81 -6.83
CA ASP A 141 -1.49 3.49 -6.48
C ASP A 141 -3.01 3.41 -6.73
N LEU A 142 -3.54 2.24 -7.09
CA LEU A 142 -4.98 2.03 -7.17
C LEU A 142 -5.68 2.09 -5.81
N HIS A 143 -4.94 1.99 -4.71
CA HIS A 143 -5.44 2.26 -3.36
C HIS A 143 -5.56 3.76 -3.05
N GLY A 144 -5.23 4.63 -4.02
CA GLY A 144 -5.32 6.07 -3.86
C GLY A 144 -6.73 6.58 -3.48
N TYR A 145 -6.78 7.47 -2.51
CA TYR A 145 -7.87 8.41 -2.28
C TYR A 145 -7.71 9.60 -3.23
N ILE A 146 -8.33 9.53 -4.40
CA ILE A 146 -8.26 10.60 -5.40
C ILE A 146 -9.29 11.68 -5.06
N SER A 147 -8.89 12.64 -4.22
CA SER A 147 -9.79 13.69 -3.75
C SER A 147 -10.13 14.72 -4.84
N ARG A 148 -11.23 15.43 -4.61
CA ARG A 148 -11.60 16.61 -5.39
C ARG A 148 -10.47 17.65 -5.43
N GLN A 149 -9.78 17.88 -4.32
CA GLN A 149 -8.71 18.89 -4.23
C GLN A 149 -7.52 18.51 -5.12
N LEU A 150 -7.17 17.22 -5.18
CA LEU A 150 -6.13 16.74 -6.10
C LEU A 150 -6.56 16.94 -7.56
N ILE A 151 -7.78 16.54 -7.91
CA ILE A 151 -8.33 16.68 -9.27
C ILE A 151 -8.40 18.14 -9.74
N GLU A 152 -8.68 19.09 -8.84
CA GLU A 152 -8.72 20.51 -9.17
C GLU A 152 -7.33 21.11 -9.42
N ARG A 153 -6.25 20.47 -8.94
CA ARG A 153 -4.88 20.99 -9.00
C ARG A 153 -4.01 20.27 -10.06
N ILE A 154 -4.31 19.00 -10.37
CA ILE A 154 -3.53 18.18 -11.31
C ILE A 154 -4.13 18.17 -12.73
N ASP A 155 -3.28 18.07 -13.76
CA ASP A 155 -3.78 17.99 -15.14
C ASP A 155 -4.13 16.56 -15.55
N LEU A 156 -3.29 15.59 -15.19
CA LEU A 156 -3.37 14.21 -15.66
C LEU A 156 -2.92 13.24 -14.57
N ILE A 157 -3.77 12.29 -14.21
CA ILE A 157 -3.43 11.24 -13.24
C ILE A 157 -3.74 9.86 -13.82
N CYS A 158 -2.87 8.91 -13.56
CA CYS A 158 -3.10 7.51 -13.81
C CYS A 158 -2.55 6.67 -12.66
N GLY A 159 -3.11 5.48 -12.44
CA GLY A 159 -2.66 4.60 -11.37
C GLY A 159 -2.45 3.17 -11.83
N TYR A 160 -2.00 2.34 -10.88
CA TYR A 160 -1.77 0.92 -11.08
C TYR A 160 -3.03 0.20 -11.55
N ARG A 161 -2.85 -0.88 -12.30
CA ARG A 161 -3.93 -1.75 -12.81
C ARG A 161 -3.82 -3.18 -12.29
N THR A 162 -2.79 -3.48 -11.50
CA THR A 162 -2.59 -4.80 -10.90
C THR A 162 -2.66 -4.74 -9.38
N TYR A 163 -3.25 -5.76 -8.75
CA TYR A 163 -3.27 -5.99 -7.32
C TYR A 163 -3.22 -7.51 -7.05
N PRO A 164 -2.09 -8.07 -6.57
CA PRO A 164 -0.86 -7.40 -6.14
C PRO A 164 -0.18 -6.55 -7.23
N HIS A 165 0.46 -5.45 -6.82
CA HIS A 165 1.10 -4.51 -7.74
C HIS A 165 2.36 -5.09 -8.34
N VAL A 166 2.41 -5.16 -9.66
CA VAL A 166 3.56 -5.58 -10.47
C VAL A 166 3.81 -4.65 -11.66
N ASP A 167 3.01 -3.59 -11.82
CA ASP A 167 3.01 -2.67 -12.97
C ASP A 167 3.47 -1.25 -12.60
N PHE A 168 4.38 -1.14 -11.64
CA PHE A 168 4.94 0.14 -11.17
C PHE A 168 5.59 0.92 -12.32
N VAL A 169 6.52 0.26 -13.04
CA VAL A 169 7.29 0.86 -14.14
C VAL A 169 6.35 1.25 -15.28
N GLU A 170 5.43 0.37 -15.67
CA GLU A 170 4.43 0.62 -16.72
C GLU A 170 3.55 1.83 -16.40
N THR A 171 3.18 2.02 -15.14
CA THR A 171 2.37 3.16 -14.71
C THR A 171 3.18 4.46 -14.73
N GLY A 172 4.45 4.42 -14.31
CA GLY A 172 5.37 5.55 -14.49
C GLY A 172 5.51 5.96 -15.96
N ARG A 173 5.70 4.98 -16.87
CA ARG A 173 5.76 5.23 -18.32
C ARG A 173 4.46 5.86 -18.83
N ARG A 174 3.30 5.41 -18.35
CA ARG A 174 1.98 5.99 -18.71
C ARG A 174 1.88 7.45 -18.28
N ALA A 175 2.23 7.79 -17.05
CA ALA A 175 2.19 9.17 -16.56
C ALA A 175 3.07 10.10 -17.41
N ALA A 176 4.31 9.70 -17.69
CA ALA A 176 5.21 10.47 -18.55
C ALA A 176 4.67 10.61 -20.00
N ARG A 177 4.11 9.56 -20.59
CA ARG A 177 3.49 9.62 -21.93
C ARG A 177 2.28 10.55 -21.97
N LEU A 178 1.47 10.58 -20.92
CA LEU A 178 0.33 11.49 -20.80
C LEU A 178 0.82 12.95 -20.76
N ALA A 179 1.86 13.25 -19.98
CA ALA A 179 2.48 14.57 -19.97
C ALA A 179 3.02 14.98 -21.35
N LEU A 180 3.83 14.12 -21.99
CA LEU A 180 4.39 14.40 -23.32
C LEU A 180 3.31 14.64 -24.38
N ARG A 181 2.22 13.86 -24.33
CA ARG A 181 1.07 14.04 -25.22
C ARG A 181 0.38 15.39 -25.02
N ALA A 182 0.26 15.85 -23.78
CA ALA A 182 -0.31 17.16 -23.47
C ALA A 182 0.57 18.33 -23.94
N LEU A 183 1.89 18.12 -24.04
CA LEU A 183 2.83 19.14 -24.51
C LEU A 183 2.97 19.18 -26.05
N THR A 184 2.90 18.02 -26.71
CA THR A 184 3.14 17.89 -28.16
C THR A 184 1.87 17.98 -29.00
N GLY A 185 0.69 17.86 -28.38
CA GLY A 185 -0.58 17.80 -29.08
C GLY A 185 -1.71 18.51 -28.33
N GLN A 186 -2.94 18.10 -28.61
CA GLN A 186 -4.09 18.57 -27.87
C GLN A 186 -4.06 17.99 -26.45
N ARG A 187 -4.10 18.86 -25.44
CA ARG A 187 -4.23 18.44 -24.04
C ARG A 187 -5.45 17.51 -23.89
N PRO A 188 -5.28 16.28 -23.35
CA PRO A 188 -6.38 15.36 -23.15
C PRO A 188 -7.45 15.89 -22.17
N TRP A 189 -8.60 15.24 -22.16
CA TRP A 189 -9.64 15.42 -21.16
C TRP A 189 -9.50 14.35 -20.09
N MET A 190 -9.61 14.75 -18.83
CA MET A 190 -9.61 13.85 -17.68
C MET A 190 -10.96 13.94 -16.98
N ALA A 191 -11.72 12.85 -17.00
CA ALA A 191 -12.96 12.70 -16.25
C ALA A 191 -12.68 11.94 -14.95
N TRP A 192 -13.21 12.44 -13.85
CA TRP A 192 -13.18 11.81 -12.54
C TRP A 192 -14.62 11.55 -12.09
N VAL A 193 -14.90 10.34 -11.61
CA VAL A 193 -16.18 9.95 -11.03
C VAL A 193 -15.93 9.42 -9.62
N PRO A 194 -16.27 10.17 -8.55
CA PRO A 194 -16.30 9.62 -7.21
C PRO A 194 -17.43 8.59 -7.12
N VAL A 195 -17.11 7.41 -6.59
CA VAL A 195 -18.03 6.30 -6.41
C VAL A 195 -18.28 6.13 -4.90
N PRO A 196 -19.53 6.27 -4.41
CA PRO A 196 -19.83 6.32 -2.98
C PRO A 196 -19.77 4.93 -2.35
N MET A 197 -18.58 4.33 -2.34
CA MET A 197 -18.29 3.03 -1.75
C MET A 197 -16.87 2.98 -1.22
N MET A 198 -16.68 2.15 -0.21
CA MET A 198 -15.39 1.71 0.32
C MET A 198 -15.51 0.22 0.61
N VAL A 199 -14.52 -0.58 0.21
CA VAL A 199 -14.57 -2.04 0.36
C VAL A 199 -13.27 -2.56 0.96
N SER A 200 -13.30 -3.78 1.48
CA SER A 200 -12.13 -4.42 2.04
C SER A 200 -11.03 -4.61 0.98
N ALA A 201 -9.80 -4.24 1.30
CA ALA A 201 -8.63 -4.53 0.47
C ALA A 201 -8.34 -6.04 0.33
N SER A 202 -8.94 -6.89 1.17
CA SER A 202 -8.84 -8.35 1.04
C SER A 202 -9.90 -8.95 0.09
N ALA A 203 -10.90 -8.18 -0.33
CA ALA A 203 -12.06 -8.69 -1.05
C ALA A 203 -11.98 -8.60 -2.58
N TYR A 204 -10.89 -8.05 -3.12
CA TYR A 204 -10.66 -7.96 -4.56
C TYR A 204 -9.19 -8.19 -4.90
N ASN A 205 -8.93 -8.53 -6.16
CA ASN A 205 -7.60 -8.63 -6.74
C ASN A 205 -7.70 -8.56 -8.28
N SER A 206 -6.59 -8.29 -8.95
CA SER A 206 -6.53 -8.23 -10.41
C SER A 206 -6.23 -9.59 -11.06
N LEU A 207 -6.26 -10.70 -10.30
CA LEU A 207 -5.94 -12.03 -10.81
C LEU A 207 -7.21 -12.78 -11.24
N ALA A 208 -8.33 -12.58 -10.53
CA ALA A 208 -9.58 -13.24 -10.80
C ALA A 208 -10.79 -12.49 -10.23
N GLY A 209 -11.99 -12.90 -10.64
CA GLY A 209 -13.25 -12.44 -10.08
C GLY A 209 -13.70 -11.07 -10.63
N PRO A 210 -14.67 -10.43 -9.96
CA PRO A 210 -15.38 -9.26 -10.48
C PRO A 210 -14.46 -8.06 -10.76
N PHE A 211 -13.43 -7.84 -9.93
CA PHE A 211 -12.49 -6.75 -10.16
C PHE A 211 -11.62 -7.01 -11.39
N ARG A 212 -11.21 -8.27 -11.62
CA ARG A 212 -10.51 -8.64 -12.85
C ARG A 212 -11.38 -8.43 -14.10
N GLU A 213 -12.64 -8.85 -14.06
CA GLU A 213 -13.57 -8.63 -15.17
C GLU A 213 -13.78 -7.14 -15.47
N LEU A 214 -13.82 -6.31 -14.43
CA LEU A 214 -13.89 -4.85 -14.57
C LEU A 214 -12.62 -4.26 -15.19
N LEU A 215 -11.44 -4.75 -14.80
CA LEU A 215 -10.15 -4.34 -15.39
C LEU A 215 -10.04 -4.77 -16.86
N ASP A 216 -10.47 -5.98 -17.21
CA ASP A 216 -10.51 -6.46 -18.60
C ASP A 216 -11.44 -5.57 -19.45
N HIS A 217 -12.58 -5.14 -18.89
CA HIS A 217 -13.47 -4.20 -19.53
C HIS A 217 -12.81 -2.82 -19.73
N ALA A 218 -12.10 -2.31 -18.71
CA ALA A 218 -11.36 -1.06 -18.82
C ALA A 218 -10.25 -1.12 -19.88
N GLU A 219 -9.52 -2.24 -19.97
CA GLU A 219 -8.49 -2.48 -20.97
C GLU A 219 -9.08 -2.52 -22.39
N ALA A 220 -10.24 -3.17 -22.57
CA ALA A 220 -10.93 -3.24 -23.84
C ALA A 220 -11.40 -1.86 -24.37
N MET A 221 -11.51 -0.84 -23.50
CA MET A 221 -11.86 0.52 -23.91
C MET A 221 -10.68 1.30 -24.48
N LEU A 222 -9.44 0.90 -24.18
CA LEU A 222 -8.25 1.66 -24.57
C LEU A 222 -8.12 1.74 -26.11
N GLY A 223 -7.90 2.95 -26.61
CA GLY A 223 -7.82 3.24 -28.05
C GLY A 223 -9.16 3.32 -28.78
N ILE A 224 -10.27 2.94 -28.14
CA ILE A 224 -11.61 3.06 -28.72
C ILE A 224 -12.17 4.45 -28.45
N GLU A 225 -12.67 5.12 -29.49
CA GLU A 225 -13.22 6.48 -29.40
C GLU A 225 -12.28 7.50 -28.73
N GLY A 226 -10.97 7.28 -28.82
CA GLY A 226 -9.95 8.19 -28.28
C GLY A 226 -9.74 8.08 -26.77
N VAL A 227 -10.17 7.00 -26.11
CA VAL A 227 -9.79 6.72 -24.71
C VAL A 227 -8.31 6.38 -24.65
N LEU A 228 -7.56 7.07 -23.78
CA LEU A 228 -6.11 7.00 -23.67
C LEU A 228 -5.66 6.22 -22.44
N ASP A 229 -6.37 6.41 -21.32
CA ASP A 229 -6.06 5.77 -20.06
C ASP A 229 -7.30 5.61 -19.20
N CYS A 230 -7.40 4.48 -18.50
CA CYS A 230 -8.41 4.22 -17.48
C CYS A 230 -7.71 3.75 -16.19
N THR A 231 -8.14 4.27 -15.04
CA THR A 231 -7.76 3.76 -13.73
C THR A 231 -8.99 3.66 -12.83
N ILE A 232 -9.13 2.52 -12.14
CA ILE A 232 -10.18 2.27 -11.16
C ILE A 232 -9.51 2.25 -9.79
N TYR A 233 -9.81 3.26 -8.97
CA TYR A 233 -9.26 3.40 -7.64
C TYR A 233 -10.22 2.80 -6.62
N GLN A 234 -9.70 1.88 -5.83
CA GLN A 234 -10.37 1.30 -4.67
C GLN A 234 -9.68 1.87 -3.44
N MET A 235 -10.21 2.99 -2.91
CA MET A 235 -9.54 3.76 -1.87
C MET A 235 -9.03 2.87 -0.73
N GLN A 236 -7.89 3.25 -0.16
CA GLN A 236 -7.34 2.62 1.02
C GLN A 236 -8.40 2.63 2.15
N PRO A 237 -8.88 1.46 2.61
CA PRO A 237 -10.06 1.41 3.46
C PRO A 237 -9.77 1.78 4.92
N TRP A 238 -8.53 2.13 5.26
CA TRP A 238 -8.11 2.49 6.62
C TRP A 238 -7.81 3.99 6.79
N LEU A 239 -8.40 4.82 5.93
CA LEU A 239 -8.36 6.29 6.02
C LEU A 239 -9.67 6.83 6.60
N ASP A 240 -9.63 7.45 7.78
CA ASP A 240 -10.78 8.07 8.46
C ASP A 240 -11.03 9.48 7.92
N LEU A 241 -11.60 9.51 6.72
CA LEU A 241 -11.83 10.71 5.92
C LEU A 241 -13.26 11.24 6.07
N PRO A 242 -13.48 12.56 5.92
CA PRO A 242 -14.82 13.15 5.95
C PRO A 242 -15.61 12.91 4.65
N ASP A 243 -14.93 12.64 3.54
CA ASP A 243 -15.52 12.38 2.22
C ASP A 243 -14.87 11.17 1.53
N PRO A 244 -15.02 9.95 2.08
CA PRO A 244 -14.43 8.74 1.53
C PRO A 244 -15.17 8.27 0.27
N HIS A 245 -14.42 7.84 -0.72
CA HIS A 245 -14.95 7.24 -1.95
C HIS A 245 -13.85 6.47 -2.70
N SER A 246 -14.20 5.31 -3.26
CA SER A 246 -13.53 4.79 -4.46
C SER A 246 -13.74 5.76 -5.63
N SER A 247 -12.95 5.67 -6.70
CA SER A 247 -13.16 6.53 -7.87
C SER A 247 -12.77 5.86 -9.18
N VAL A 248 -13.23 6.45 -10.27
CA VAL A 248 -12.75 6.12 -11.61
C VAL A 248 -12.18 7.38 -12.23
N VAL A 249 -10.99 7.27 -12.81
CA VAL A 249 -10.40 8.32 -13.65
C VAL A 249 -10.22 7.78 -15.06
N VAL A 250 -10.68 8.53 -16.05
CA VAL A 250 -10.45 8.26 -17.47
C VAL A 250 -9.85 9.47 -18.16
N VAL A 251 -8.78 9.24 -18.90
CA VAL A 251 -8.16 10.21 -19.80
C VAL A 251 -8.50 9.87 -21.24
N ALA A 252 -9.00 10.85 -22.01
CA ALA A 252 -9.39 10.67 -23.41
C ALA A 252 -9.11 11.91 -24.27
N GLU A 253 -9.17 11.76 -25.59
CA GLU A 253 -9.00 12.84 -26.56
C GLU A 253 -10.14 13.86 -26.53
N THR A 254 -11.35 13.44 -26.14
CA THR A 254 -12.55 14.30 -26.09
C THR A 254 -13.27 14.19 -24.76
N GLU A 255 -13.96 15.27 -24.36
CA GLU A 255 -14.78 15.30 -23.14
C GLU A 255 -15.85 14.20 -23.15
N GLN A 256 -16.50 14.00 -24.31
CA GLN A 256 -17.55 13.00 -24.47
C GLN A 256 -17.03 11.58 -24.26
N ALA A 257 -15.87 11.24 -24.82
CA ALA A 257 -15.25 9.93 -24.65
C ALA A 257 -14.85 9.69 -23.19
N ALA A 258 -14.21 10.68 -22.55
CA ALA A 258 -13.83 10.60 -21.13
C ALA A 258 -15.07 10.41 -20.23
N ARG A 259 -16.11 11.22 -20.45
CA ARG A 259 -17.38 11.17 -19.69
C ARG A 259 -18.04 9.80 -19.80
N ARG A 260 -18.21 9.31 -21.04
CA ARG A 260 -18.90 8.05 -21.33
C ARG A 260 -18.17 6.87 -20.68
N ALA A 261 -16.85 6.82 -20.84
CA ALA A 261 -16.05 5.73 -20.32
C ALA A 261 -15.98 5.73 -18.79
N ALA A 262 -15.78 6.90 -18.17
CA ALA A 262 -15.72 7.01 -16.71
C ALA A 262 -17.04 6.61 -16.05
N LEU A 263 -18.19 7.02 -16.60
CA LEU A 263 -19.50 6.66 -16.06
C LEU A 263 -19.82 5.17 -16.21
N ASP A 264 -19.47 4.55 -17.34
CA ASP A 264 -19.67 3.10 -17.56
C ASP A 264 -18.85 2.28 -16.55
N LEU A 265 -17.56 2.62 -16.37
CA LEU A 265 -16.69 1.97 -15.40
C LEU A 265 -17.16 2.19 -13.96
N ALA A 266 -17.54 3.42 -13.59
CA ALA A 266 -18.03 3.74 -12.25
C ALA A 266 -19.35 2.99 -11.94
N GLN A 267 -20.25 2.90 -12.91
CA GLN A 267 -21.50 2.17 -12.75
C GLN A 267 -21.26 0.68 -12.54
N ARG A 268 -20.34 0.07 -13.32
CA ARG A 268 -19.97 -1.34 -13.17
C ARG A 268 -19.26 -1.61 -11.85
N LEU A 269 -18.36 -0.74 -11.43
CA LEU A 269 -17.69 -0.84 -10.12
C LEU A 269 -18.72 -0.88 -9.00
N TYR A 270 -19.66 0.06 -8.99
CA TYR A 270 -20.68 0.11 -7.95
C TYR A 270 -21.67 -1.05 -8.03
N GLN A 271 -22.01 -1.55 -9.23
CA GLN A 271 -22.83 -2.75 -9.38
C GLN A 271 -22.18 -3.99 -8.76
N ALA A 272 -20.86 -4.12 -8.86
CA ALA A 272 -20.07 -5.21 -8.29
C ALA A 272 -19.82 -5.07 -6.76
N ARG A 273 -20.30 -4.01 -6.10
CA ARG A 273 -19.99 -3.72 -4.69
C ARG A 273 -20.26 -4.87 -3.71
N HIS A 274 -21.30 -5.66 -3.98
CA HIS A 274 -21.72 -6.81 -3.16
C HIS A 274 -20.80 -8.02 -3.32
N ASP A 275 -20.01 -8.05 -4.39
CA ASP A 275 -19.04 -9.13 -4.63
C ASP A 275 -17.70 -8.86 -3.92
N PHE A 276 -17.51 -7.66 -3.37
CA PHE A 276 -16.31 -7.25 -2.63
C PHE A 276 -16.49 -7.40 -1.10
N GLU A 277 -17.01 -8.54 -0.65
CA GLU A 277 -17.06 -8.90 0.78
C GLU A 277 -15.97 -9.95 1.11
N PRO A 278 -15.12 -9.71 2.13
CA PRO A 278 -14.11 -10.68 2.54
C PRO A 278 -14.77 -11.92 3.16
N ARG A 279 -14.26 -13.10 2.80
CA ARG A 279 -14.69 -14.37 3.40
C ARG A 279 -13.72 -14.77 4.50
N LEU A 280 -14.07 -14.44 5.73
CA LEU A 280 -13.20 -14.61 6.88
C LEU A 280 -13.61 -15.82 7.73
N ARG A 281 -12.62 -16.46 8.34
CA ARG A 281 -12.79 -17.42 9.44
C ARG A 281 -12.45 -16.75 10.76
N SER A 282 -13.05 -17.18 11.85
CA SER A 282 -12.55 -16.81 13.18
C SER A 282 -11.17 -17.43 13.45
N ILE A 283 -10.40 -16.85 14.38
CA ILE A 283 -9.11 -17.41 14.83
C ILE A 283 -9.28 -18.86 15.28
N ASP A 284 -10.35 -19.16 16.03
CA ASP A 284 -10.60 -20.52 16.53
C ASP A 284 -10.91 -21.50 15.39
N GLU A 285 -11.72 -21.12 14.39
CA GLU A 285 -11.96 -21.98 13.21
C GLU A 285 -10.70 -22.25 12.40
N THR A 286 -9.79 -21.27 12.30
CA THR A 286 -8.50 -21.48 11.61
C THR A 286 -7.57 -22.37 12.42
N ILE A 287 -7.58 -22.28 13.75
CA ILE A 287 -6.84 -23.21 14.61
C ILE A 287 -7.42 -24.63 14.49
N ASP A 288 -8.75 -24.79 14.43
CA ASP A 288 -9.40 -26.09 14.24
C ASP A 288 -8.93 -26.77 12.94
N LEU A 289 -8.78 -26.00 11.85
CA LEU A 289 -8.18 -26.49 10.60
C LEU A 289 -6.74 -26.97 10.80
N ALA A 290 -5.96 -26.30 11.64
CA ALA A 290 -4.58 -26.71 11.93
C ALA A 290 -4.51 -27.94 12.84
N GLU A 291 -5.48 -28.13 13.74
CA GLU A 291 -5.57 -29.30 14.61
C GLU A 291 -6.06 -30.55 13.87
N ASP A 292 -6.91 -30.39 12.84
CA ASP A 292 -7.45 -31.50 12.07
C ASP A 292 -6.34 -32.25 11.29
N PRO A 293 -6.09 -33.55 11.57
CA PRO A 293 -5.11 -34.35 10.85
C PRO A 293 -5.44 -34.57 9.37
N ALA A 294 -6.72 -34.42 8.96
CA ALA A 294 -7.14 -34.56 7.58
C ALA A 294 -6.86 -33.31 6.73
N THR A 295 -6.67 -32.15 7.38
CA THR A 295 -6.41 -30.89 6.68
C THR A 295 -4.94 -30.81 6.24
N PRO A 296 -4.65 -30.61 4.93
CA PRO A 296 -3.29 -30.45 4.42
C PRO A 296 -2.54 -29.30 5.10
N LYS A 297 -1.27 -29.52 5.41
CA LYS A 297 -0.41 -28.58 6.16
C LYS A 297 0.73 -28.02 5.29
N PRO A 298 1.29 -26.85 5.66
CA PRO A 298 0.82 -25.92 6.70
C PRO A 298 -0.50 -25.24 6.32
N VAL A 299 -1.32 -24.96 7.33
CA VAL A 299 -2.39 -23.95 7.21
C VAL A 299 -1.72 -22.58 7.27
N ILE A 300 -1.95 -21.74 6.26
CA ILE A 300 -1.50 -20.35 6.25
C ILE A 300 -2.64 -19.49 6.77
N LEU A 301 -2.48 -18.94 7.97
CA LEU A 301 -3.39 -17.98 8.56
C LEU A 301 -3.00 -16.59 8.08
N VAL A 302 -3.90 -15.91 7.39
CA VAL A 302 -3.68 -14.54 6.93
C VAL A 302 -4.20 -13.58 7.98
N ASP A 303 -3.29 -12.84 8.60
CA ASP A 303 -3.53 -11.79 9.60
C ASP A 303 -3.41 -10.44 8.88
N SER A 304 -4.43 -10.10 8.09
CA SER A 304 -4.49 -8.82 7.36
C SER A 304 -4.66 -7.64 8.30
N ALA A 305 -5.32 -7.85 9.44
CA ALA A 305 -5.64 -6.80 10.40
C ALA A 305 -4.40 -6.15 11.03
N ASP A 306 -3.30 -6.90 11.10
CA ASP A 306 -2.02 -6.43 11.61
C ASP A 306 -0.90 -6.53 10.55
N SER A 307 -1.27 -6.32 9.28
CA SER A 307 -0.33 -6.27 8.15
C SER A 307 0.42 -4.94 8.07
N ASN A 308 1.75 -4.97 8.11
CA ASN A 308 2.57 -3.76 7.92
C ASN A 308 2.47 -3.18 6.51
N ASN A 309 2.22 -4.02 5.51
CA ASN A 309 1.92 -3.59 4.14
C ASN A 309 0.56 -2.85 4.05
N ALA A 310 -0.17 -2.73 5.15
CA ALA A 310 -1.44 -2.03 5.29
C ALA A 310 -1.34 -0.86 6.29
N GLY A 311 -0.12 -0.50 6.70
CA GLY A 311 0.15 0.52 7.70
C GLY A 311 -0.17 0.13 9.15
N ALA A 312 -0.50 -1.13 9.43
CA ALA A 312 -0.64 -1.61 10.80
C ALA A 312 0.75 -1.85 11.45
N PRO A 313 0.87 -1.79 12.79
CA PRO A 313 2.17 -1.90 13.44
C PRO A 313 2.83 -3.29 13.41
N GLY A 314 2.06 -4.38 13.24
CA GLY A 314 2.60 -5.73 13.24
C GLY A 314 2.90 -6.27 14.65
N ASP A 315 2.35 -5.65 15.69
CA ASP A 315 2.63 -5.93 17.10
C ASP A 315 1.52 -6.75 17.80
N SER A 316 0.52 -7.23 17.07
CA SER A 316 -0.55 -8.09 17.57
C SER A 316 -0.10 -9.54 17.75
N MET A 317 -0.34 -10.05 18.95
CA MET A 317 -0.18 -11.44 19.34
C MET A 317 -1.54 -12.15 19.52
N ALA A 318 -2.62 -11.64 18.93
CA ALA A 318 -3.96 -12.19 19.06
C ALA A 318 -4.03 -13.71 18.78
N VAL A 319 -3.46 -14.15 17.65
CA VAL A 319 -3.39 -15.58 17.28
C VAL A 319 -2.53 -16.36 18.27
N ALA A 320 -1.36 -15.83 18.64
CA ALA A 320 -0.46 -16.47 19.59
C ALA A 320 -1.11 -16.66 20.97
N ALA A 321 -1.79 -15.64 21.48
CA ALA A 321 -2.52 -15.68 22.73
C ALA A 321 -3.61 -16.77 22.70
N ARG A 322 -4.35 -16.91 21.59
CA ARG A 322 -5.35 -17.98 21.42
C ARG A 322 -4.71 -19.38 21.37
N LEU A 323 -3.62 -19.55 20.64
CA LEU A 323 -2.86 -20.81 20.60
C LEU A 323 -2.36 -21.22 21.99
N LEU A 324 -1.78 -20.28 22.74
CA LEU A 324 -1.29 -20.51 24.10
C LEU A 324 -2.42 -20.88 25.06
N ALA A 325 -3.59 -20.26 24.93
CA ALA A 325 -4.76 -20.56 25.75
C ALA A 325 -5.36 -21.96 25.44
N ARG A 326 -5.36 -22.39 24.17
CA ARG A 326 -5.78 -23.75 23.77
C ARG A 326 -4.82 -24.83 24.26
N GLY A 327 -3.54 -24.51 24.37
CA GLY A 327 -2.50 -25.41 24.86
C GLY A 327 -1.73 -26.13 23.75
N PRO A 328 -0.89 -27.12 24.10
CA PRO A 328 -0.01 -27.78 23.14
C PRO A 328 -0.82 -28.68 22.21
N GLY A 329 -0.71 -28.47 20.90
CA GLY A 329 -1.38 -29.31 19.89
C GLY A 329 -1.03 -28.91 18.46
N VAL A 330 -0.88 -27.61 18.23
CA VAL A 330 -0.50 -27.06 16.92
C VAL A 330 0.95 -26.59 16.96
N ARG A 331 1.80 -27.09 16.06
CA ARG A 331 3.13 -26.52 15.83
C ARG A 331 2.95 -25.26 14.99
N ALA A 332 3.06 -24.10 15.64
CA ALA A 332 2.76 -22.83 15.02
C ALA A 332 4.00 -21.95 14.87
N ALA A 333 3.97 -21.07 13.88
CA ALA A 333 4.92 -19.98 13.71
C ALA A 333 4.19 -18.65 13.51
N THR A 334 4.70 -17.59 14.12
CA THR A 334 4.25 -16.21 13.88
C THR A 334 5.42 -15.24 14.00
N VAL A 335 5.17 -13.99 13.62
CA VAL A 335 6.11 -12.87 13.71
C VAL A 335 5.41 -11.69 14.41
N VAL A 336 6.17 -10.90 15.17
CA VAL A 336 5.66 -9.73 15.90
C VAL A 336 6.73 -8.64 16.05
N VAL A 337 6.30 -7.39 15.93
CA VAL A 337 7.12 -6.21 16.23
C VAL A 337 7.11 -5.92 17.73
N ASP A 338 8.25 -6.10 18.39
CA ASP A 338 8.43 -5.77 19.81
C ASP A 338 9.92 -5.57 20.14
N ARG A 339 10.36 -4.30 20.11
CA ARG A 339 11.76 -3.93 20.39
C ARG A 339 12.20 -4.28 21.82
N ALA A 340 11.27 -4.21 22.79
CA ALA A 340 11.57 -4.54 24.17
C ALA A 340 11.81 -6.05 24.33
N ALA A 341 11.02 -6.88 23.65
CA ALA A 341 11.20 -8.32 23.64
C ALA A 341 12.52 -8.74 22.96
N VAL A 342 12.91 -8.08 21.86
CA VAL A 342 14.24 -8.27 21.25
C VAL A 342 15.34 -7.96 22.26
N HIS A 343 15.30 -6.80 22.93
CA HIS A 343 16.30 -6.44 23.93
C HIS A 343 16.37 -7.44 25.09
N ALA A 344 15.21 -7.88 25.60
CA ALA A 344 15.15 -8.89 26.66
C ALA A 344 15.76 -10.23 26.22
N ALA A 345 15.48 -10.68 24.99
CA ALA A 345 16.04 -11.91 24.45
C ALA A 345 17.57 -11.85 24.31
N PHE A 346 18.11 -10.74 23.80
CA PHE A 346 19.56 -10.53 23.70
C PHE A 346 20.23 -10.44 25.07
N ALA A 347 19.60 -9.79 26.05
CA ALA A 347 20.12 -9.70 27.42
C ALA A 347 20.13 -11.07 28.13
N ALA A 348 19.11 -11.90 27.89
CA ALA A 348 18.99 -13.23 28.48
C ALA A 348 19.96 -14.25 27.82
N GLY A 349 20.13 -14.16 26.51
CA GLY A 349 20.99 -15.05 25.73
C GLY A 349 20.33 -16.37 25.31
N VAL A 350 20.87 -17.00 24.26
CA VAL A 350 20.37 -18.28 23.73
C VAL A 350 20.37 -19.36 24.82
N GLY A 351 19.27 -20.11 24.91
CA GLY A 351 19.09 -21.17 25.91
C GLY A 351 18.44 -20.70 27.22
N ALA A 352 18.34 -19.39 27.45
CA ALA A 352 17.68 -18.84 28.61
C ALA A 352 16.15 -18.89 28.50
N ARG A 353 15.49 -18.76 29.66
CA ARG A 353 14.04 -18.58 29.76
C ARG A 353 13.74 -17.31 30.54
N PHE A 354 12.73 -16.56 30.12
CA PHE A 354 12.26 -15.39 30.85
C PHE A 354 10.75 -15.23 30.66
N ARG A 355 10.08 -14.66 31.67
CA ARG A 355 8.66 -14.35 31.58
C ARG A 355 8.47 -12.90 31.12
N MET A 356 7.66 -12.70 30.09
CA MET A 356 7.37 -11.38 29.55
C MET A 356 6.04 -11.41 28.78
N SER A 357 5.32 -10.29 28.81
CA SER A 357 4.24 -10.01 27.87
C SER A 357 4.82 -9.44 26.58
N ILE A 358 4.60 -10.12 25.46
CA ILE A 358 5.13 -9.75 24.13
C ILE A 358 3.97 -9.31 23.23
N GLY A 359 4.19 -8.26 22.43
CA GLY A 359 3.17 -7.63 21.58
C GLY A 359 2.45 -6.46 22.27
N GLY A 360 1.69 -5.67 21.51
CA GLY A 360 1.04 -4.44 22.00
C GLY A 360 2.04 -3.36 22.41
N SER A 361 3.22 -3.35 21.78
CA SER A 361 4.30 -2.40 22.08
C SER A 361 4.15 -1.06 21.35
N VAL A 362 3.31 -1.02 20.30
CA VAL A 362 3.04 0.13 19.45
C VAL A 362 1.55 0.48 19.51
N ASP A 363 0.65 -0.47 19.27
CA ASP A 363 -0.78 -0.26 19.41
C ASP A 363 -1.29 -0.71 20.78
N PRO A 364 -1.74 0.22 21.66
CA PRO A 364 -2.25 -0.15 22.97
C PRO A 364 -3.56 -0.97 22.92
N ARG A 365 -4.21 -1.06 21.76
CA ARG A 365 -5.40 -1.90 21.52
C ARG A 365 -5.02 -3.32 21.09
N ALA A 366 -3.78 -3.55 20.67
CA ALA A 366 -3.33 -4.87 20.22
C ALA A 366 -3.21 -5.85 21.40
N ILE A 367 -3.45 -7.13 21.12
CA ILE A 367 -3.40 -8.18 22.12
C ILE A 367 -1.96 -8.61 22.32
N ALA A 368 -1.49 -8.61 23.57
CA ALA A 368 -0.19 -9.14 23.97
C ALA A 368 -0.32 -10.58 24.52
N ALA A 369 0.80 -11.31 24.53
CA ALA A 369 0.89 -12.67 25.06
C ALA A 369 1.87 -12.74 26.25
N ASP A 370 1.36 -12.93 27.47
CA ASP A 370 2.17 -13.20 28.67
C ASP A 370 2.48 -14.70 28.78
N ALA A 371 3.77 -15.03 28.68
CA ALA A 371 4.24 -16.41 28.77
C ALA A 371 5.69 -16.48 29.27
N GLU A 372 6.14 -17.70 29.56
CA GLU A 372 7.56 -17.99 29.74
C GLU A 372 8.17 -18.36 28.37
N TRP A 373 9.06 -17.49 27.89
CA TRP A 373 9.68 -17.60 26.58
C TRP A 373 11.08 -18.19 26.69
N TYR A 374 11.36 -19.18 25.85
CA TYR A 374 12.70 -19.73 25.64
C TYR A 374 13.39 -19.03 24.47
N VAL A 375 14.62 -18.53 24.67
CA VAL A 375 15.43 -17.93 23.60
C VAL A 375 16.02 -19.05 22.74
N ARG A 376 15.44 -19.25 21.55
CA ARG A 376 15.88 -20.30 20.61
C ARG A 376 17.08 -19.86 19.79
N SER A 377 17.07 -18.63 19.30
CA SER A 377 18.17 -18.05 18.50
C SER A 377 18.09 -16.53 18.50
N LEU A 378 19.24 -15.89 18.25
CA LEU A 378 19.42 -14.44 18.12
C LEU A 378 20.08 -14.15 16.77
N HIS A 379 19.67 -13.07 16.13
CA HIS A 379 20.05 -12.76 14.75
C HIS A 379 20.23 -11.26 14.54
N ASP A 380 21.05 -10.88 13.56
CA ASP A 380 21.31 -9.49 13.23
C ASP A 380 20.26 -8.88 12.28
N GLY A 381 19.36 -9.69 11.70
CA GLY A 381 18.13 -9.21 11.05
C GLY A 381 18.04 -9.32 9.53
N ASP A 382 19.09 -9.79 8.88
CA ASP A 382 19.19 -9.70 7.43
C ASP A 382 18.75 -10.99 6.74
N PHE A 383 17.96 -10.84 5.67
CA PHE A 383 17.64 -11.96 4.79
C PHE A 383 17.40 -11.52 3.35
N VAL A 384 17.43 -12.49 2.44
CA VAL A 384 17.12 -12.30 1.01
C VAL A 384 15.85 -13.10 0.70
N PRO A 385 14.78 -12.46 0.21
CA PRO A 385 13.57 -13.14 -0.25
C PRO A 385 13.85 -14.11 -1.41
N GLU A 386 13.05 -15.17 -1.51
CA GLU A 386 13.12 -16.16 -2.60
C GLU A 386 12.03 -15.92 -3.66
N GLY A 387 10.99 -15.18 -3.32
CA GLY A 387 9.75 -15.01 -4.08
C GLY A 387 9.86 -14.03 -5.25
N VAL A 388 8.99 -14.24 -6.24
CA VAL A 388 8.86 -13.39 -7.44
C VAL A 388 8.48 -11.97 -7.03
N GLY A 389 9.30 -10.97 -7.37
CA GLY A 389 9.04 -9.55 -7.12
C GLY A 389 10.02 -8.86 -6.15
N SER A 390 10.70 -9.62 -5.27
CA SER A 390 11.77 -9.11 -4.38
C SER A 390 12.99 -10.04 -4.32
N ALA A 391 13.06 -11.00 -5.26
CA ALA A 391 14.14 -11.97 -5.33
C ALA A 391 15.48 -11.26 -5.56
N GLY A 392 16.37 -11.34 -4.57
CA GLY A 392 17.71 -10.74 -4.61
C GLY A 392 17.86 -9.46 -3.80
N ASP A 393 16.78 -8.82 -3.37
CA ASP A 393 16.86 -7.64 -2.52
C ASP A 393 17.16 -8.04 -1.08
N ARG A 394 18.09 -7.33 -0.42
CA ARG A 394 18.39 -7.56 0.99
C ARG A 394 17.35 -6.84 1.84
N ILE A 395 16.64 -7.58 2.68
CA ILE A 395 15.73 -7.03 3.68
C ILE A 395 16.45 -6.99 5.04
N GLU A 396 16.40 -5.83 5.68
CA GLU A 396 17.04 -5.58 6.98
C GLU A 396 15.96 -5.35 8.04
N LEU A 397 15.74 -6.34 8.93
CA LEU A 397 14.82 -6.21 10.07
C LEU A 397 15.49 -5.58 11.29
N GLY A 398 16.82 -5.45 11.26
CA GLY A 398 17.65 -5.26 12.44
C GLY A 398 17.56 -6.44 13.41
N ARG A 399 18.10 -6.27 14.63
CA ARG A 399 18.16 -7.34 15.63
C ARG A 399 16.81 -8.06 15.78
N ALA A 400 16.86 -9.38 15.65
CA ALA A 400 15.70 -10.25 15.75
C ALA A 400 16.01 -11.46 16.63
N ALA A 401 14.99 -12.03 17.24
CA ALA A 401 15.11 -13.24 18.05
C ALA A 401 14.00 -14.22 17.71
N VAL A 402 14.29 -15.52 17.80
CA VAL A 402 13.25 -16.55 17.80
C VAL A 402 13.00 -16.97 19.23
N LEU A 403 11.79 -16.72 19.71
CA LEU A 403 11.32 -17.13 21.03
C LEU A 403 10.38 -18.32 20.89
N ARG A 404 10.40 -19.21 21.88
CA ARG A 404 9.53 -20.40 21.91
C ARG A 404 8.75 -20.48 23.20
N CYS A 405 7.46 -20.77 23.08
CA CYS A 405 6.61 -21.22 24.18
C CYS A 405 5.82 -22.45 23.74
N GLY A 406 6.07 -23.61 24.36
CA GLY A 406 5.49 -24.88 23.92
C GLY A 406 5.83 -25.20 22.47
N SER A 407 4.80 -25.36 21.63
CA SER A 407 4.91 -25.65 20.19
C SER A 407 4.82 -24.41 19.28
N LEU A 408 4.76 -23.20 19.87
CA LEU A 408 4.76 -21.92 19.15
C LEU A 408 6.18 -21.35 19.07
N ASP A 409 6.64 -21.09 17.85
CA ASP A 409 7.81 -20.24 17.57
C ASP A 409 7.34 -18.83 17.18
N VAL A 410 7.96 -17.81 17.77
CA VAL A 410 7.68 -16.39 17.49
C VAL A 410 8.97 -15.72 17.04
N LEU A 411 8.99 -15.18 15.83
CA LEU A 411 10.01 -14.24 15.39
C LEU A 411 9.67 -12.86 15.96
N VAL A 412 10.48 -12.36 16.89
CA VAL A 412 10.37 -11.00 17.42
C VAL A 412 11.41 -10.12 16.75
N CYS A 413 10.99 -8.98 16.22
CA CYS A 413 11.84 -8.01 15.53
C CYS A 413 11.48 -6.57 15.92
N GLY A 414 12.35 -5.61 15.58
CA GLY A 414 12.12 -4.18 15.84
C GLY A 414 11.38 -3.43 14.74
N THR A 415 11.34 -4.01 13.54
CA THR A 415 10.55 -3.64 12.38
C THR A 415 10.36 -4.91 11.55
N ILE A 416 9.40 -4.91 10.62
CA ILE A 416 9.09 -6.08 9.81
C ILE A 416 8.85 -5.67 8.36
N ALA A 417 9.47 -6.42 7.46
CA ALA A 417 9.34 -6.30 6.01
C ALA A 417 9.44 -7.70 5.40
N GLY A 418 9.04 -7.84 4.13
CA GLY A 418 9.08 -9.14 3.45
C GLY A 418 8.00 -10.12 3.94
N ASN A 419 6.90 -9.62 4.50
CA ASN A 419 5.76 -10.42 4.97
C ASN A 419 5.21 -11.40 3.93
N GLY A 420 5.40 -11.10 2.65
CA GLY A 420 4.92 -11.93 1.55
C GLY A 420 5.76 -13.18 1.26
N ASP A 421 6.91 -13.35 1.92
CA ASP A 421 7.90 -14.38 1.60
C ASP A 421 8.16 -15.36 2.76
N PRO A 422 8.11 -16.69 2.53
CA PRO A 422 8.49 -17.70 3.52
C PRO A 422 9.91 -17.56 4.09
N GLN A 423 10.82 -16.88 3.39
CA GLN A 423 12.18 -16.59 3.87
C GLN A 423 12.20 -15.75 5.14
N LEU A 424 11.16 -14.95 5.38
CA LEU A 424 10.97 -14.25 6.65
C LEU A 424 11.01 -15.21 7.85
N TYR A 425 10.63 -16.47 7.66
CA TYR A 425 10.73 -17.51 8.69
C TYR A 425 12.00 -18.35 8.56
N ARG A 426 12.30 -18.82 7.34
CA ARG A 426 13.40 -19.77 7.10
C ARG A 426 14.76 -19.19 7.47
N ALA A 427 15.00 -17.92 7.14
CA ALA A 427 16.27 -17.25 7.42
C ALA A 427 16.61 -17.23 8.92
N PHE A 428 15.58 -17.28 9.78
CA PHE A 428 15.74 -17.27 11.24
C PHE A 428 15.61 -18.67 11.87
N GLY A 429 15.60 -19.72 11.05
CA GLY A 429 15.56 -21.13 11.48
C GLY A 429 14.17 -21.67 11.79
N ILE A 430 13.11 -21.03 11.29
CA ILE A 430 11.74 -21.53 11.35
C ILE A 430 11.37 -22.04 9.95
N GLU A 431 11.40 -23.34 9.71
CA GLU A 431 10.91 -23.91 8.44
C GLU A 431 9.38 -23.96 8.43
N PRO A 432 8.68 -23.21 7.55
CA PRO A 432 7.22 -23.21 7.46
C PRO A 432 6.62 -24.58 7.14
N LEU A 433 7.28 -25.39 6.28
CA LEU A 433 6.79 -26.72 5.90
C LEU A 433 6.77 -27.73 7.05
N LEU A 434 7.45 -27.44 8.16
CA LEU A 434 7.46 -28.28 9.36
C LEU A 434 6.40 -27.85 10.39
N ARG A 435 5.52 -26.92 10.03
CA ARG A 435 4.46 -26.36 10.89
C ARG A 435 3.09 -26.83 10.48
N ASP A 436 2.20 -26.87 11.45
CA ASP A 436 0.79 -27.12 11.25
C ASP A 436 0.07 -25.80 10.91
N LEU A 437 0.53 -24.69 11.49
CA LEU A 437 0.01 -23.34 11.26
C LEU A 437 1.15 -22.33 11.08
N VAL A 438 1.05 -21.47 10.08
CA VAL A 438 1.97 -20.34 9.88
C VAL A 438 1.12 -19.08 9.75
N VAL A 439 1.34 -18.12 10.63
CA VAL A 439 0.68 -16.81 10.59
C VAL A 439 1.43 -15.92 9.62
N VAL A 440 0.72 -15.22 8.75
CA VAL A 440 1.29 -14.29 7.79
C VAL A 440 0.59 -12.96 7.94
N LYS A 441 1.34 -11.94 8.38
CA LYS A 441 0.86 -10.56 8.54
C LYS A 441 0.91 -9.82 7.20
N ALA A 442 -0.05 -10.09 6.33
CA ALA A 442 -0.11 -9.52 5.00
C ALA A 442 -1.57 -9.44 4.49
N ASN A 443 -1.81 -8.60 3.48
CA ASN A 443 -3.06 -8.62 2.71
C ASN A 443 -2.97 -9.64 1.56
N THR A 444 -2.67 -9.22 0.33
CA THR A 444 -2.64 -10.13 -0.83
C THR A 444 -1.23 -10.53 -1.25
N SER A 445 -0.20 -9.79 -0.82
CA SER A 445 1.20 -9.97 -1.22
C SER A 445 1.77 -11.35 -0.86
N PHE A 446 1.28 -11.98 0.22
CA PHE A 446 1.70 -13.33 0.63
C PHE A 446 1.45 -14.41 -0.41
N ARG A 447 0.49 -14.20 -1.32
CA ARG A 447 0.13 -15.19 -2.32
C ARG A 447 1.30 -15.50 -3.25
N ALA A 448 2.24 -14.57 -3.44
CA ALA A 448 3.43 -14.78 -4.27
C ALA A 448 4.35 -15.87 -3.69
N GLY A 449 4.62 -15.84 -2.38
CA GLY A 449 5.56 -16.77 -1.73
C GLY A 449 4.89 -17.98 -1.07
N TYR A 450 3.76 -17.80 -0.41
CA TYR A 450 3.16 -18.84 0.44
C TYR A 450 2.23 -19.80 -0.31
N SER A 451 1.65 -19.40 -1.45
CA SER A 451 0.71 -20.27 -2.19
C SER A 451 1.35 -21.59 -2.63
N ALA A 452 2.67 -21.59 -2.91
CA ALA A 452 3.40 -22.78 -3.32
C ALA A 452 3.60 -23.82 -2.19
N ILE A 453 3.52 -23.38 -0.93
CA ILE A 453 3.73 -24.24 0.24
C ILE A 453 2.46 -24.45 1.07
N ALA A 454 1.41 -23.67 0.82
CA ALA A 454 0.18 -23.74 1.59
C ALA A 454 -0.57 -25.05 1.33
N GLY A 455 -0.92 -25.77 2.39
CA GLY A 455 -1.93 -26.82 2.32
C GLY A 455 -3.34 -26.21 2.23
N VAL A 456 -3.59 -25.20 3.07
CA VAL A 456 -4.81 -24.38 3.07
C VAL A 456 -4.43 -22.93 3.36
N ILE A 457 -5.09 -21.98 2.70
CA ILE A 457 -5.02 -20.55 3.02
C ILE A 457 -6.31 -20.15 3.73
N ALA A 458 -6.20 -19.55 4.91
CA ALA A 458 -7.30 -19.15 5.76
C ALA A 458 -7.23 -17.64 6.06
N GLU A 459 -7.98 -16.85 5.30
CA GLU A 459 -8.26 -15.45 5.61
C GLU A 459 -8.99 -15.39 6.96
N THR A 460 -8.41 -14.71 7.94
CA THR A 460 -8.85 -14.82 9.34
C THR A 460 -9.23 -13.45 9.92
N ASP A 461 -10.42 -13.39 10.53
CA ASP A 461 -10.93 -12.24 11.26
C ASP A 461 -10.13 -12.05 12.56
N THR A 462 -9.11 -11.22 12.45
CA THR A 462 -8.17 -10.85 13.50
C THR A 462 -8.41 -9.39 13.89
N PRO A 463 -8.19 -8.99 15.15
CA PRO A 463 -8.29 -7.60 15.55
C PRO A 463 -7.04 -6.82 15.12
N GLY A 464 -7.21 -5.59 14.64
CA GLY A 464 -6.09 -4.71 14.29
C GLY A 464 -6.51 -3.46 13.51
N ALA A 465 -5.56 -2.55 13.30
CA ALA A 465 -5.80 -1.28 12.63
C ALA A 465 -6.10 -1.43 11.12
N ALA A 466 -5.70 -2.55 10.52
CA ALA A 466 -5.94 -2.87 9.12
C ALA A 466 -7.04 -3.94 8.92
N ALA A 467 -7.98 -4.07 9.87
CA ALA A 467 -8.95 -5.16 9.84
C ALA A 467 -9.72 -5.22 8.50
N PRO A 468 -9.92 -6.42 7.92
CA PRO A 468 -10.57 -6.58 6.63
C PRO A 468 -12.07 -6.24 6.68
N GLN A 469 -12.72 -6.42 7.83
CA GLN A 469 -14.12 -6.04 8.00
C GLN A 469 -14.25 -4.55 8.31
N VAL A 470 -14.44 -3.74 7.28
CA VAL A 470 -14.43 -2.27 7.42
C VAL A 470 -15.53 -1.73 8.34
N ARG A 471 -16.65 -2.44 8.51
CA ARG A 471 -17.75 -1.98 9.38
C ARG A 471 -17.41 -2.03 10.87
N THR A 472 -16.43 -2.84 11.29
CA THR A 472 -16.04 -2.99 12.69
C THR A 472 -14.96 -1.99 13.12
N LEU A 473 -14.35 -1.29 12.17
CA LEU A 473 -13.30 -0.32 12.42
C LEU A 473 -13.83 0.95 13.12
N PRO A 474 -13.04 1.56 14.02
CA PRO A 474 -13.50 2.64 14.90
C PRO A 474 -13.49 4.04 14.25
N PHE A 475 -13.95 4.15 13.00
CA PHE A 475 -14.03 5.43 12.27
C PHE A 475 -14.83 6.49 13.03
N GLN A 476 -14.30 7.71 13.09
CA GLN A 476 -14.93 8.87 13.72
C GLN A 476 -15.48 9.86 12.69
N ARG A 477 -14.85 9.94 11.51
CA ARG A 477 -15.10 10.99 10.51
C ARG A 477 -15.85 10.49 9.28
N ILE A 478 -15.75 9.18 8.98
CA ILE A 478 -16.46 8.60 7.84
C ILE A 478 -17.99 8.75 7.97
N PRO A 479 -18.65 9.41 7.00
CA PRO A 479 -20.10 9.47 6.95
C PRO A 479 -20.67 8.10 6.63
N ARG A 480 -21.76 7.72 7.32
CA ARG A 480 -22.46 6.44 7.09
C ARG A 480 -23.41 6.51 5.88
N THR A 481 -23.06 7.30 4.87
CA THR A 481 -23.87 7.61 3.67
C THR A 481 -23.32 6.99 2.39
N ILE A 482 -22.29 6.15 2.49
CA ILE A 482 -21.70 5.41 1.38
C ILE A 482 -21.78 3.90 1.66
N TYR A 483 -21.63 3.07 0.62
CA TYR A 483 -21.44 1.63 0.82
C TYR A 483 -20.14 1.40 1.61
N PRO A 484 -20.12 0.55 2.64
CA PRO A 484 -21.12 -0.47 2.93
C PRO A 484 -22.23 0.00 3.91
N TRP A 485 -22.10 1.14 4.57
CA TRP A 485 -23.10 1.56 5.57
C TRP A 485 -24.46 1.94 4.98
N LEU A 486 -24.48 2.59 3.82
CA LEU A 486 -25.67 2.84 3.04
C LEU A 486 -25.57 2.09 1.71
N ASP A 487 -26.47 1.15 1.48
CA ASP A 487 -26.58 0.43 0.21
C ASP A 487 -27.66 1.09 -0.66
N ASP A 488 -27.28 2.15 -1.37
CA ASP A 488 -28.16 2.86 -2.30
C ASP A 488 -28.27 2.08 -3.63
N PRO A 489 -29.45 1.62 -4.06
CA PRO A 489 -29.61 0.94 -5.34
C PRO A 489 -29.43 1.87 -6.56
N GLU A 490 -29.57 3.19 -6.38
CA GLU A 490 -29.52 4.19 -7.45
C GLU A 490 -28.55 5.32 -7.10
N PRO A 491 -27.25 5.03 -6.94
CA PRO A 491 -26.27 6.04 -6.54
C PRO A 491 -26.20 7.16 -7.58
N ARG A 492 -26.06 8.39 -7.11
CA ARG A 492 -25.78 9.52 -8.00
C ARG A 492 -24.30 9.51 -8.40
N LEU A 493 -24.02 9.04 -9.61
CA LEU A 493 -22.68 9.09 -10.22
C LEU A 493 -22.60 10.26 -11.20
N VAL A 494 -21.61 11.15 -11.02
CA VAL A 494 -21.40 12.32 -11.88
C VAL A 494 -19.95 12.35 -12.33
N ALA A 495 -19.74 12.48 -13.64
CA ALA A 495 -18.42 12.74 -14.19
C ALA A 495 -18.10 14.23 -14.09
N GLU A 496 -17.07 14.50 -13.30
CA GLU A 496 -16.47 15.80 -13.08
C GLU A 496 -15.17 15.93 -13.88
N PHE A 497 -14.76 17.15 -14.18
CA PHE A 497 -13.60 17.46 -15.01
C PHE A 497 -12.75 18.50 -14.30
N ALA A 498 -11.44 18.32 -14.35
CA ALA A 498 -10.51 19.37 -13.91
C ALA A 498 -10.79 20.67 -14.69
N HIS A 499 -10.75 21.81 -14.00
CA HIS A 499 -11.03 23.11 -14.61
C HIS A 499 -10.02 23.41 -15.72
N ARG A 500 -10.50 23.52 -16.96
CA ARG A 500 -9.76 24.24 -18.00
C ARG A 500 -9.97 25.73 -17.77
N SER A 501 -8.94 26.44 -17.31
CA SER A 501 -8.86 27.86 -17.65
C SER A 501 -8.80 27.96 -19.17
N ALA A 502 -9.77 28.69 -19.73
CA ALA A 502 -10.06 28.77 -21.16
C ALA A 502 -8.90 29.31 -22.00
#